data_AF-A0A177PGE0-F1
#
_entry.id   AF-A0A177PGE0-F1
#
_cell.length_a   1.000
_cell.length_b   1.000
_cell.length_c   1.000
_cell.angle_alpha   90.00
_cell.angle_beta   90.00
_cell.angle_gamma   90.00
#
_symmetry.space_group_name_H-M   'P 1'
#
loop_
_entity.id
_entity.type
_entity.pdbx_description
1 polymer ?
#
loop_
_entity_poly.entity_id
_entity_poly.type
_entity_poly.pdbx_seq_one_letter_code
_entity_poly.pdbx_strand_id
1 'polypeptide(L)'
;MASPASRDRIRFRIEPADLLSAIIAPIIALALRDPLLLDPGDFPAAFPAPYQYAVISAGCAIVMILAFRLSDRMGQFFSLRDAFALCGATACAVASSSAILLALTRFEGVPRSTPLIFGLVLVAGMIATRMTMRALHKDLSRKHELDSAEAEAELRRVIVVGVDRFASAAIKLTDYLRPRTTQIVAALDARPALLGRKIAGVSIVGDPSDIGAVIDEYAVHGVEVDEVWRAEDMTFLPADLLATVEAQCAARGVPIHCITEAWNFIAAPPAAAQELGAIETFETPAYFKAKRVIDICAASLLLVAAFPLAICVAYVVFIDVGAPILFWQQRIGKNGQKFLLYKFRTYRAPFDDKGRPAPEEQRLSRIGRIIRSSRLDEIPQLYNVIAGQMSLIGPRPLLPQDQPEDPGPRLSVRPGVTGWAQINGGAIVTPEEKNALDLWYIKHAGPRLDLDIVIGTLLVALGGEKLNGRAVEHAIRWYRQEFAVHAASRRDAPCERETPRDRRRAVAERAERLPALDAVAMDYPYRAVEPS
;
A
#
# COMPACT_ATOMS: atom_id res chain seq x y z
N MET A 1 3.19 -8.63 4.34
CA MET A 1 2.24 -7.73 3.62
C MET A 1 0.92 -8.47 3.44
N ALA A 2 -0.23 -7.77 3.42
CA ALA A 2 -1.46 -8.41 2.98
C ALA A 2 -1.31 -8.71 1.47
N SER A 3 -1.69 -9.93 1.05
CA SER A 3 -1.62 -10.34 -0.35
C SER A 3 -2.48 -9.40 -1.20
N PRO A 4 -1.99 -8.90 -2.35
CA PRO A 4 -2.80 -8.11 -3.28
C PRO A 4 -3.93 -8.91 -3.93
N ALA A 5 -3.85 -10.26 -3.90
CA ALA A 5 -4.76 -11.14 -4.61
C ALA A 5 -6.23 -10.91 -4.21
N SER A 6 -7.06 -10.53 -5.20
CA SER A 6 -8.52 -10.43 -5.07
C SER A 6 -9.21 -11.76 -4.74
N ARG A 7 -8.44 -12.86 -4.64
CA ARG A 7 -8.86 -14.23 -4.34
C ARG A 7 -8.93 -14.56 -2.84
N ASP A 8 -8.58 -13.63 -1.95
CA ASP A 8 -8.74 -13.83 -0.50
C ASP A 8 -10.24 -13.93 -0.16
N ARG A 9 -10.78 -15.15 -0.16
CA ARG A 9 -12.14 -15.42 0.32
C ARG A 9 -12.25 -14.91 1.76
N ILE A 10 -13.19 -14.00 2.00
CA ILE A 10 -13.49 -13.46 3.33
C ILE A 10 -13.85 -14.64 4.25
N ARG A 11 -12.92 -15.03 5.12
CA ARG A 11 -13.19 -15.98 6.21
C ARG A 11 -13.15 -15.20 7.51
N PHE A 12 -14.31 -15.10 8.16
CA PHE A 12 -14.41 -14.57 9.51
C PHE A 12 -13.67 -15.49 10.47
N ARG A 13 -12.67 -14.97 11.18
CA ARG A 13 -11.93 -15.67 12.24
C ARG A 13 -12.02 -14.82 13.50
N ILE A 14 -12.03 -15.45 14.66
CA ILE A 14 -11.94 -14.76 15.96
C ILE A 14 -10.96 -15.56 16.80
N GLU A 15 -9.96 -14.89 17.38
CA GLU A 15 -9.05 -15.52 18.32
C GLU A 15 -9.79 -15.78 19.64
N PRO A 16 -9.70 -16.99 20.25
CA PRO A 16 -10.43 -17.30 21.48
C PRO A 16 -10.19 -16.30 22.61
N ALA A 17 -8.99 -15.73 22.71
CA ALA A 17 -8.65 -14.74 23.72
C ALA A 17 -9.29 -13.37 23.46
N ASP A 18 -9.44 -12.96 22.20
CA ASP A 18 -10.14 -11.73 21.83
C ASP A 18 -11.66 -11.88 22.06
N LEU A 19 -12.22 -13.05 21.75
CA LEU A 19 -13.61 -13.38 22.05
C LEU A 19 -13.87 -13.34 23.56
N LEU A 20 -12.98 -13.95 24.35
CA LEU A 20 -13.06 -13.95 25.80
C LEU A 20 -12.97 -12.52 26.35
N SER A 21 -12.04 -11.71 25.83
CA SER A 21 -11.89 -10.30 26.21
C SER A 21 -13.17 -9.50 25.90
N ALA A 22 -13.77 -9.72 24.73
CA ALA A 22 -15.01 -9.05 24.32
C ALA A 22 -16.21 -9.39 25.22
N ILE A 23 -16.30 -10.63 25.70
CA ILE A 23 -17.39 -11.09 26.57
C ILE A 23 -17.18 -10.62 28.02
N ILE A 24 -15.94 -10.70 28.52
CA ILE A 24 -15.64 -10.41 29.93
C ILE A 24 -15.53 -8.90 30.19
N ALA A 25 -15.00 -8.11 29.26
CA ALA A 25 -14.77 -6.68 29.44
C ALA A 25 -16.00 -5.88 29.92
N PRO A 26 -17.22 -6.03 29.36
CA PRO A 26 -18.36 -5.27 29.83
C PRO A 26 -18.85 -5.71 31.22
N ILE A 27 -18.65 -6.98 31.61
CA ILE A 27 -18.97 -7.49 32.95
C ILE A 27 -18.00 -6.89 33.97
N ILE A 28 -16.70 -6.90 33.67
CA ILE A 28 -15.68 -6.25 34.51
C ILE A 28 -15.95 -4.75 34.62
N ALA A 29 -16.37 -4.09 33.53
CA ALA A 29 -16.68 -2.66 33.57
C ALA A 29 -17.86 -2.33 34.51
N LEU A 30 -18.89 -3.18 34.56
CA LEU A 30 -19.98 -3.07 35.53
C LEU A 30 -19.47 -3.30 36.95
N ALA A 31 -18.72 -4.37 37.20
CA ALA A 31 -18.16 -4.70 38.51
C ALA A 31 -17.24 -3.60 39.06
N LEU A 32 -16.37 -3.05 38.21
CA LEU A 32 -15.48 -1.94 38.57
C LEU A 32 -16.24 -0.64 38.82
N ARG A 33 -17.39 -0.46 38.17
CA ARG A 33 -18.20 0.75 38.36
C ARG A 33 -18.98 0.69 39.67
N ASP A 34 -19.71 -0.41 39.87
CA ASP A 34 -20.45 -0.71 41.09
C ASP A 34 -20.80 -2.22 41.10
N PRO A 35 -20.23 -3.02 42.03
CA PRO A 35 -20.50 -4.44 42.12
C PRO A 35 -21.98 -4.80 42.31
N LEU A 36 -22.79 -3.91 42.89
CA LEU A 36 -24.23 -4.14 43.12
C LEU A 36 -25.03 -4.16 41.81
N LEU A 37 -24.48 -3.65 40.70
CA LEU A 37 -25.11 -3.72 39.37
C LEU A 37 -25.14 -5.14 38.78
N LEU A 38 -24.40 -6.08 39.38
CA LEU A 38 -24.35 -7.49 38.96
C LEU A 38 -25.19 -8.40 39.87
N ASP A 39 -26.05 -7.83 40.72
CA ASP A 39 -26.98 -8.61 41.54
C ASP A 39 -27.90 -9.46 40.64
N PRO A 40 -27.89 -10.80 40.76
CA PRO A 40 -28.66 -11.69 39.90
C PRO A 40 -30.17 -11.43 39.93
N GLY A 41 -30.73 -10.90 41.03
CA GLY A 41 -32.16 -10.60 41.16
C GLY A 41 -33.09 -11.66 40.53
N ASP A 42 -34.02 -11.21 39.68
CA ASP A 42 -34.96 -12.04 38.91
C ASP A 42 -34.45 -12.46 37.51
N PHE A 43 -33.14 -12.50 37.28
CA PHE A 43 -32.57 -12.98 36.02
C PHE A 43 -32.86 -14.49 35.84
N PRO A 44 -33.34 -14.97 34.68
CA PRO A 44 -33.46 -14.28 33.38
C PRO A 44 -34.83 -13.65 33.08
N ALA A 45 -35.82 -13.75 33.98
CA ALA A 45 -37.21 -13.38 33.71
C ALA A 45 -37.41 -11.88 33.43
N ALA A 46 -36.66 -11.00 34.11
CA ALA A 46 -36.77 -9.55 33.95
C ALA A 46 -35.68 -8.92 33.06
N PHE A 47 -34.68 -9.69 32.64
CA PHE A 47 -33.47 -9.28 31.89
C PHE A 47 -33.01 -7.82 32.17
N PRO A 48 -32.48 -7.53 33.37
CA PRO A 48 -32.22 -6.16 33.83
C PRO A 48 -31.24 -5.35 32.97
N ALA A 49 -31.30 -4.01 33.08
CA ALA A 49 -30.50 -3.08 32.26
C ALA A 49 -28.97 -3.32 32.27
N PRO A 50 -28.33 -3.71 33.40
CA PRO A 50 -26.91 -4.09 33.40
C PRO A 50 -26.59 -5.30 32.51
N TYR A 51 -27.45 -6.31 32.47
CA TYR A 51 -27.28 -7.49 31.62
C TYR A 51 -27.52 -7.17 30.13
N GLN A 52 -28.50 -6.31 29.84
CA GLN A 52 -28.72 -5.78 28.49
C GLN A 52 -27.47 -5.02 27.99
N TYR A 53 -26.89 -4.17 28.85
CA TYR A 53 -25.65 -3.48 28.56
C TYR A 53 -24.51 -4.43 28.24
N ALA A 54 -24.33 -5.49 29.05
CA ALA A 54 -23.26 -6.46 28.86
C ALA A 54 -23.38 -7.19 27.51
N VAL A 55 -24.58 -7.67 27.18
CA VAL A 55 -24.84 -8.40 25.92
C VAL A 55 -24.66 -7.51 24.70
N ILE A 56 -25.23 -6.29 24.70
CA ILE A 56 -25.10 -5.36 23.58
C ILE A 56 -23.64 -4.96 23.37
N SER A 57 -22.92 -4.65 24.45
CA SER A 57 -21.52 -4.23 24.38
C SER A 57 -20.58 -5.35 23.90
N ALA A 58 -20.80 -6.58 24.37
CA ALA A 58 -20.08 -7.76 23.89
C ALA A 58 -20.35 -8.04 22.41
N GLY A 59 -21.61 -7.96 21.98
CA GLY A 59 -22.01 -8.10 20.57
C GLY A 59 -21.32 -7.08 19.66
N CYS A 60 -21.34 -5.80 20.04
CA CYS A 60 -20.65 -4.74 19.32
C CYS A 60 -19.13 -4.96 19.28
N ALA A 61 -18.50 -5.37 20.38
CA ALA A 61 -17.08 -5.68 20.42
C ALA A 61 -16.71 -6.82 19.46
N ILE A 62 -17.49 -7.91 19.44
CA ILE A 62 -17.26 -9.05 18.55
C ILE A 62 -17.37 -8.62 17.09
N VAL A 63 -18.40 -7.84 16.74
CA VAL A 63 -18.57 -7.32 15.37
C VAL A 63 -17.40 -6.42 14.98
N MET A 64 -16.91 -5.56 15.88
CA MET A 64 -15.76 -4.68 15.57
C MET A 64 -14.44 -5.44 15.49
N ILE A 65 -14.22 -6.48 16.32
CA ILE A 65 -13.06 -7.37 16.22
C ILE A 65 -13.03 -8.06 14.84
N LEU A 66 -14.19 -8.51 14.36
CA LEU A 66 -14.37 -9.10 13.04
C LEU A 66 -14.15 -8.08 11.91
N ALA A 67 -14.76 -6.89 12.02
CA ALA A 67 -14.68 -5.84 11.00
C ALA A 67 -13.25 -5.30 10.84
N PHE A 68 -12.53 -5.12 11.95
CA PHE A 68 -11.14 -4.67 11.95
C PHE A 68 -10.14 -5.81 11.71
N ARG A 69 -10.64 -7.05 11.55
CA ARG A 69 -9.85 -8.27 11.30
C ARG A 69 -8.69 -8.42 12.30
N LEU A 70 -8.95 -8.16 13.58
CA LEU A 70 -7.91 -8.20 14.62
C LEU A 70 -7.35 -9.62 14.83
N SER A 71 -8.17 -10.64 14.56
CA SER A 71 -7.82 -12.07 14.56
C SER A 71 -6.83 -12.49 13.48
N ASP A 72 -6.70 -11.70 12.41
CA ASP A 72 -5.80 -12.03 11.30
C ASP A 72 -4.35 -11.61 11.60
N ARG A 73 -4.13 -10.96 12.74
CA ARG A 73 -2.83 -10.50 13.21
C ARG A 73 -2.31 -11.48 14.25
N MET A 74 -1.13 -12.05 14.00
CA MET A 74 -0.51 -12.98 14.94
C MET A 74 -0.08 -12.24 16.21
N GLY A 75 -0.66 -12.57 17.37
CA GLY A 75 -0.41 -11.89 18.65
C GLY A 75 1.06 -11.80 19.07
N GLN A 76 1.89 -12.74 18.59
CA GLN A 76 3.34 -12.79 18.85
C GLN A 76 4.16 -11.65 18.22
N PHE A 77 3.64 -10.95 17.20
CA PHE A 77 4.31 -9.83 16.52
C PHE A 77 3.58 -8.49 16.71
N PHE A 78 3.01 -8.27 17.91
CA PHE A 78 2.29 -7.02 18.21
C PHE A 78 3.16 -5.78 17.99
N SER A 79 2.80 -4.96 16.99
CA SER A 79 3.45 -3.70 16.64
C SER A 79 2.66 -2.49 17.15
N LEU A 80 3.30 -1.30 17.21
CA LEU A 80 2.61 -0.05 17.53
C LEU A 80 1.45 0.24 16.56
N ARG A 81 1.55 -0.21 15.31
CA ARG A 81 0.47 -0.09 14.31
C ARG A 81 -0.74 -0.97 14.66
N ASP A 82 -0.51 -2.11 15.32
CA ASP A 82 -1.56 -3.00 15.80
C ASP A 82 -2.26 -2.43 17.02
N ALA A 83 -1.53 -1.73 17.90
CA ALA A 83 -2.12 -0.99 19.00
C ALA A 83 -3.11 0.07 18.50
N PHE A 84 -2.78 0.83 17.43
CA PHE A 84 -3.71 1.82 16.87
C PHE A 84 -4.99 1.19 16.30
N ALA A 85 -4.88 0.06 15.60
CA ALA A 85 -6.06 -0.63 15.07
C ALA A 85 -6.95 -1.20 16.19
N LEU A 86 -6.33 -1.66 17.27
CA LEU A 86 -7.02 -2.16 18.46
C LEU A 86 -7.76 -1.03 19.20
N CYS A 87 -7.11 0.12 19.35
CA CYS A 87 -7.74 1.32 19.89
C CYS A 87 -8.90 1.78 18.99
N GLY A 88 -8.74 1.75 17.66
CA GLY A 88 -9.79 2.08 16.71
C GLY A 88 -11.00 1.15 16.80
N ALA A 89 -10.78 -0.17 16.81
CA ALA A 89 -11.84 -1.16 16.96
C ALA A 89 -12.59 -0.99 18.28
N THR A 90 -11.86 -0.74 19.37
CA THR A 90 -12.47 -0.53 20.69
C THR A 90 -13.27 0.76 20.75
N ALA A 91 -12.75 1.86 20.20
CA ALA A 91 -13.49 3.12 20.12
C ALA A 91 -14.79 2.95 19.31
N CYS A 92 -14.75 2.24 18.18
CA CYS A 92 -15.94 1.93 17.41
C CYS A 92 -16.92 1.00 18.16
N ALA A 93 -16.42 0.04 18.95
CA ALA A 93 -17.25 -0.83 19.77
C ALA A 93 -17.96 -0.06 20.89
N VAL A 94 -17.26 0.86 21.56
CA VAL A 94 -17.82 1.75 22.58
C VAL A 94 -18.86 2.70 21.97
N ALA A 95 -18.55 3.31 20.82
CA ALA A 95 -19.46 4.24 20.16
C ALA A 95 -20.74 3.53 19.66
N SER A 96 -20.60 2.36 19.03
CA SER A 96 -21.75 1.59 18.52
C SER A 96 -22.63 1.04 19.65
N SER A 97 -22.04 0.45 20.69
CA SER A 97 -22.80 -0.01 21.86
C SER A 97 -23.52 1.15 22.56
N SER A 98 -22.84 2.30 22.71
CA SER A 98 -23.44 3.49 23.33
C SER A 98 -24.60 4.06 22.50
N ALA A 99 -24.47 4.10 21.17
CA ALA A 99 -25.54 4.56 20.29
C ALA A 99 -26.77 3.63 20.36
N ILE A 100 -26.55 2.31 20.35
CA ILE A 100 -27.62 1.31 20.46
C ILE A 100 -28.33 1.40 21.82
N LEU A 101 -27.57 1.49 22.92
CA LEU A 101 -28.13 1.63 24.26
C LEU A 101 -28.89 2.94 24.45
N LEU A 102 -28.38 4.05 23.89
CA LEU A 102 -29.10 5.33 23.92
C LEU A 102 -30.44 5.22 23.17
N ALA A 103 -30.46 4.52 22.04
CA ALA A 103 -31.67 4.34 21.24
C ALA A 103 -32.69 3.40 21.89
N LEU A 104 -32.24 2.30 22.51
CA LEU A 104 -33.12 1.26 23.07
C LEU A 104 -33.58 1.57 24.50
N THR A 105 -32.67 2.00 25.37
CA THR A 105 -32.92 2.11 26.82
C THR A 105 -32.62 3.49 27.38
N ARG A 106 -32.11 4.42 26.56
CA ARG A 106 -31.69 5.77 26.98
C ARG A 106 -30.69 5.77 28.14
N PHE A 107 -29.92 4.69 28.30
CA PHE A 107 -29.02 4.46 29.44
C PHE A 107 -29.71 4.40 30.82
N GLU A 108 -31.00 4.13 30.90
CA GLU A 108 -31.66 3.91 32.19
C GLU A 108 -31.07 2.69 32.91
N GLY A 109 -30.73 2.85 34.19
CA GLY A 109 -30.15 1.78 35.01
C GLY A 109 -28.66 1.50 34.80
N VAL A 110 -27.95 2.25 33.93
CA VAL A 110 -26.50 2.08 33.72
C VAL A 110 -25.76 3.42 33.84
N PRO A 111 -24.73 3.52 34.68
CA PRO A 111 -23.94 4.75 34.78
C PRO A 111 -23.29 5.18 33.46
N ARG A 112 -23.31 6.49 33.16
CA ARG A 112 -22.77 7.04 31.90
C ARG A 112 -21.25 6.86 31.74
N SER A 113 -20.53 6.57 32.83
CA SER A 113 -19.10 6.28 32.80
C SER A 113 -18.78 4.83 32.41
N THR A 114 -19.75 3.91 32.47
CA THR A 114 -19.53 2.47 32.20
C THR A 114 -18.98 2.21 30.78
N PRO A 115 -19.46 2.85 29.70
CA PRO A 115 -18.89 2.68 28.36
C PRO A 115 -17.40 3.03 28.24
N LEU A 116 -16.96 4.06 28.97
CA LEU A 116 -15.54 4.45 29.00
C LEU A 116 -14.69 3.39 29.70
N ILE A 117 -15.16 2.90 30.85
CA ILE A 117 -14.49 1.83 31.62
C ILE A 117 -14.41 0.55 30.77
N PHE A 118 -15.50 0.20 30.09
CA PHE A 118 -15.53 -0.92 29.14
C PHE A 118 -14.47 -0.80 28.05
N GLY A 119 -14.36 0.37 27.40
CA GLY A 119 -13.33 0.60 26.39
C GLY A 119 -11.90 0.41 26.92
N LEU A 120 -11.62 0.91 28.12
CA LEU A 120 -10.31 0.78 28.76
C LEU A 120 -9.99 -0.69 29.11
N VAL A 121 -10.95 -1.41 29.70
CA VAL A 121 -10.80 -2.82 30.07
C VAL A 121 -10.61 -3.69 28.82
N LEU A 122 -11.36 -3.44 27.75
CA LEU A 122 -11.27 -4.19 26.50
C LEU A 122 -9.90 -4.01 25.83
N VAL A 123 -9.43 -2.76 25.66
CA VAL A 123 -8.09 -2.48 25.11
C VAL A 123 -7.01 -3.11 25.98
N ALA A 124 -7.07 -2.92 27.31
CA ALA A 124 -6.08 -3.44 28.22
C ALA A 124 -6.00 -4.98 28.19
N GLY A 125 -7.15 -5.67 28.20
CA GLY A 125 -7.22 -7.12 28.13
C GLY A 125 -6.64 -7.68 26.82
N MET A 126 -6.98 -7.05 25.69
CA MET A 126 -6.48 -7.49 24.39
C MET A 126 -4.98 -7.21 24.20
N ILE A 127 -4.44 -6.11 24.77
CA ILE A 127 -2.99 -5.83 24.79
C ILE A 127 -2.27 -6.81 25.70
N ALA A 128 -2.78 -7.04 26.92
CA ALA A 128 -2.18 -7.92 27.91
C ALA A 128 -2.02 -9.34 27.35
N THR A 129 -3.06 -9.89 26.74
CA THR A 129 -2.99 -11.23 26.11
C THR A 129 -1.86 -11.32 25.07
N ARG A 130 -1.69 -10.29 24.25
CA ARG A 130 -0.66 -10.23 23.20
C ARG A 130 0.75 -10.04 23.79
N MET A 131 0.90 -9.22 24.83
CA MET A 131 2.17 -9.06 25.54
C MET A 131 2.61 -10.37 26.21
N THR A 132 1.68 -11.11 26.81
CA THR A 132 1.95 -12.41 27.43
C THR A 132 2.38 -13.44 26.38
N MET A 133 1.71 -13.52 25.22
CA MET A 133 2.15 -14.37 24.12
C MET A 133 3.55 -14.01 23.60
N ARG A 134 3.85 -12.70 23.50
CA ARG A 134 5.18 -12.21 23.11
C ARG A 134 6.25 -12.56 24.15
N ALA A 135 5.95 -12.44 25.44
CA ALA A 135 6.87 -12.79 26.52
C ALA A 135 7.19 -14.29 26.53
N LEU A 136 6.17 -15.14 26.37
CA LEU A 136 6.32 -16.60 26.28
C LEU A 136 7.14 -17.05 25.06
N HIS A 137 7.12 -16.28 23.96
CA HIS A 137 7.94 -16.55 22.77
C HIS A 137 9.35 -15.94 22.83
N LYS A 138 9.62 -15.02 23.76
CA LYS A 138 10.89 -14.26 23.81
C LYS A 138 12.09 -15.07 24.30
N ASP A 139 11.86 -16.22 24.94
CA ASP A 139 12.94 -17.09 25.45
C ASP A 139 13.68 -17.91 24.37
N LEU A 140 13.20 -17.90 23.12
CA LEU A 140 13.89 -18.56 21.99
C LEU A 140 14.77 -17.63 21.15
N SER A 141 14.62 -16.30 21.27
CA SER A 141 15.21 -15.36 20.30
C SER A 141 16.26 -14.40 20.88
N ARG A 142 16.74 -14.63 22.10
CA ARG A 142 17.62 -13.68 22.82
C ARG A 142 19.12 -13.81 22.51
N LYS A 143 19.52 -14.04 21.26
CA LYS A 143 20.95 -14.15 20.92
C LYS A 143 21.42 -13.50 19.62
N HIS A 144 20.66 -12.59 18.99
CA HIS A 144 21.02 -12.15 17.64
C HIS A 144 20.85 -10.66 17.29
N GLU A 145 20.74 -9.75 18.26
CA GLU A 145 20.49 -8.34 17.98
C GLU A 145 21.74 -7.43 17.93
N LEU A 146 22.96 -7.98 17.79
CA LEU A 146 24.19 -7.16 17.85
C LEU A 146 25.06 -7.09 16.58
N ASP A 147 24.78 -7.81 15.49
CA ASP A 147 25.67 -7.82 14.31
C ASP A 147 25.06 -7.33 12.98
N SER A 148 23.86 -6.73 12.96
CA SER A 148 23.10 -6.55 11.70
C SER A 148 23.04 -5.11 11.16
N ALA A 149 24.18 -4.42 11.09
CA ALA A 149 24.27 -3.06 10.51
C ALA A 149 24.78 -2.99 9.06
N GLU A 150 25.21 -4.10 8.44
CA GLU A 150 25.80 -4.05 7.08
C GLU A 150 25.26 -5.19 6.21
N ALA A 151 24.18 -4.92 5.44
CA ALA A 151 23.85 -5.61 4.19
C ALA A 151 22.51 -5.05 3.65
N GLU A 152 22.56 -3.92 2.93
CA GLU A 152 21.54 -3.60 1.93
C GLU A 152 21.83 -4.46 0.69
N ALA A 153 21.41 -5.72 0.73
CA ALA A 153 21.38 -6.57 -0.45
C ALA A 153 20.01 -6.45 -1.13
N GLU A 154 20.02 -6.42 -2.46
CA GLU A 154 18.83 -6.37 -3.31
C GLU A 154 17.88 -7.55 -2.97
N LEU A 155 16.69 -7.20 -2.47
CA LEU A 155 15.69 -8.19 -2.04
C LEU A 155 15.11 -8.93 -3.25
N ARG A 156 15.51 -10.20 -3.42
CA ARG A 156 14.97 -11.09 -4.47
C ARG A 156 13.55 -11.55 -4.12
N ARG A 157 12.62 -11.49 -5.05
CA ARG A 157 11.21 -11.82 -4.88
C ARG A 157 10.87 -13.07 -5.65
N VAL A 158 10.32 -14.03 -4.92
CA VAL A 158 10.17 -15.39 -5.40
C VAL A 158 8.73 -15.86 -5.31
N ILE A 159 8.25 -16.52 -6.36
CA ILE A 159 6.99 -17.29 -6.30
C ILE A 159 7.32 -18.77 -6.20
N VAL A 160 6.66 -19.49 -5.29
CA VAL A 160 6.83 -20.94 -5.15
C VAL A 160 5.72 -21.68 -5.90
N VAL A 161 6.06 -22.66 -6.73
CA VAL A 161 5.13 -23.52 -7.48
C VAL A 161 5.21 -24.95 -6.96
N GLY A 162 4.07 -25.45 -6.50
CA GLY A 162 3.97 -26.75 -5.84
C GLY A 162 4.32 -26.63 -4.36
N VAL A 163 3.41 -27.06 -3.48
CA VAL A 163 3.57 -26.93 -2.03
C VAL A 163 3.59 -28.31 -1.38
N ASP A 164 4.77 -28.88 -1.20
CA ASP A 164 4.98 -30.11 -0.44
C ASP A 164 5.57 -29.82 0.96
N ARG A 165 5.93 -30.89 1.70
CA ARG A 165 6.57 -30.74 3.02
C ARG A 165 7.92 -30.02 2.93
N PHE A 166 8.65 -30.23 1.84
CA PHE A 166 9.96 -29.64 1.61
C PHE A 166 9.85 -28.17 1.25
N ALA A 167 8.99 -27.80 0.29
CA ALA A 167 8.63 -26.44 -0.05
C ALA A 167 8.10 -25.66 1.16
N SER A 168 7.28 -26.30 2.02
CA SER A 168 6.84 -25.68 3.28
C SER A 168 7.99 -25.39 4.24
N ALA A 169 8.95 -26.30 4.36
CA ALA A 169 10.17 -26.08 5.15
C ALA A 169 11.05 -24.98 4.54
N ALA A 170 11.24 -24.99 3.23
CA ALA A 170 12.01 -23.99 2.50
C ALA A 170 11.39 -22.60 2.60
N ILE A 171 10.06 -22.49 2.52
CA ILE A 171 9.36 -21.22 2.73
C ILE A 171 9.64 -20.68 4.14
N LYS A 172 9.49 -21.52 5.17
CA LYS A 172 9.72 -21.12 6.57
C LYS A 172 11.17 -20.72 6.86
N LEU A 173 12.11 -21.49 6.32
CA LEU A 173 13.53 -21.26 6.53
C LEU A 173 14.04 -20.06 5.72
N THR A 174 13.49 -19.78 4.54
CA THR A 174 13.83 -18.56 3.78
C THR A 174 13.35 -17.32 4.52
N ASP A 175 12.11 -17.36 5.05
CA ASP A 175 11.57 -16.31 5.91
C ASP A 175 12.43 -16.09 7.17
N TYR A 176 12.98 -17.17 7.73
CA TYR A 176 13.84 -17.10 8.93
C TYR A 176 15.29 -16.68 8.65
N LEU A 177 15.92 -17.26 7.63
CA LEU A 177 17.36 -17.13 7.36
C LEU A 177 17.70 -15.93 6.46
N ARG A 178 16.78 -15.54 5.57
CA ARG A 178 17.05 -14.56 4.49
C ARG A 178 15.97 -13.47 4.33
N PRO A 179 15.35 -12.93 5.41
CA PRO A 179 14.23 -12.00 5.28
C PRO A 179 14.55 -10.70 4.54
N ARG A 180 15.85 -10.33 4.44
CA ARG A 180 16.31 -9.11 3.77
C ARG A 180 16.91 -9.32 2.38
N THR A 181 17.22 -10.56 1.98
CA THR A 181 17.81 -10.87 0.65
C THR A 181 16.85 -11.64 -0.25
N THR A 182 15.90 -12.37 0.33
CA THR A 182 14.99 -13.24 -0.43
C THR A 182 13.63 -13.27 0.23
N GLN A 183 12.61 -12.79 -0.47
CA GLN A 183 11.24 -12.75 -0.03
C GLN A 183 10.38 -13.62 -0.93
N ILE A 184 9.71 -14.59 -0.33
CA ILE A 184 8.71 -15.38 -1.04
C ILE A 184 7.39 -14.60 -1.00
N VAL A 185 6.92 -14.15 -2.16
CA VAL A 185 5.76 -13.26 -2.26
C VAL A 185 4.44 -14.02 -2.36
N ALA A 186 4.44 -15.16 -3.03
CA ALA A 186 3.26 -15.99 -3.22
C ALA A 186 3.62 -17.47 -3.45
N ALA A 187 2.64 -18.34 -3.29
CA ALA A 187 2.72 -19.75 -3.66
C ALA A 187 1.56 -20.17 -4.57
N LEU A 188 1.77 -21.15 -5.43
CA LEU A 188 0.78 -21.73 -6.35
C LEU A 188 0.73 -23.24 -6.15
N ASP A 189 -0.46 -23.82 -6.09
CA ASP A 189 -0.64 -25.27 -5.94
C ASP A 189 -1.91 -25.76 -6.65
N ALA A 190 -1.80 -26.87 -7.38
CA ALA A 190 -2.89 -27.43 -8.16
C ALA A 190 -4.03 -28.01 -7.31
N ARG A 191 -3.80 -28.27 -6.01
CA ARG A 191 -4.83 -28.84 -5.13
C ARG A 191 -5.79 -27.75 -4.64
N PRO A 192 -7.09 -27.82 -4.98
CA PRO A 192 -8.07 -26.81 -4.58
C PRO A 192 -8.21 -26.65 -3.06
N ALA A 193 -7.92 -27.73 -2.30
CA ALA A 193 -7.98 -27.72 -0.84
C ALA A 193 -6.94 -26.81 -0.18
N LEU A 194 -5.87 -26.44 -0.89
CA LEU A 194 -4.77 -25.60 -0.39
C LEU A 194 -4.91 -24.13 -0.77
N LEU A 195 -5.75 -23.79 -1.75
CA LEU A 195 -6.00 -22.40 -2.16
C LEU A 195 -6.48 -21.53 -0.99
N GLY A 196 -5.86 -20.37 -0.82
CA GLY A 196 -6.12 -19.42 0.27
C GLY A 196 -5.53 -19.82 1.64
N ARG A 197 -4.82 -20.95 1.74
CA ARG A 197 -4.00 -21.26 2.92
C ARG A 197 -2.70 -20.46 2.88
N LYS A 198 -2.05 -20.31 4.04
CA LYS A 198 -0.77 -19.62 4.18
C LYS A 198 0.29 -20.52 4.77
N ILE A 199 1.54 -20.34 4.34
CA ILE A 199 2.73 -20.98 4.91
C ILE A 199 3.74 -19.87 5.21
N ALA A 200 4.14 -19.74 6.47
CA ALA A 200 5.03 -18.66 6.93
C ALA A 200 4.61 -17.26 6.43
N GLY A 201 3.29 -16.97 6.40
CA GLY A 201 2.77 -15.69 5.90
C GLY A 201 2.61 -15.57 4.38
N VAL A 202 3.15 -16.50 3.59
CA VAL A 202 2.99 -16.59 2.13
C VAL A 202 1.64 -17.23 1.80
N SER A 203 0.81 -16.55 1.00
CA SER A 203 -0.49 -17.08 0.55
C SER A 203 -0.34 -18.02 -0.64
N ILE A 204 -1.13 -19.10 -0.65
CA ILE A 204 -1.35 -19.93 -1.84
C ILE A 204 -2.45 -19.26 -2.68
N VAL A 205 -2.05 -18.53 -3.72
CA VAL A 205 -2.89 -17.55 -4.42
C VAL A 205 -3.68 -18.11 -5.61
N GLY A 206 -3.28 -19.27 -6.14
CA GLY A 206 -3.87 -19.79 -7.38
C GLY A 206 -3.32 -21.15 -7.80
N ASP A 207 -3.85 -21.60 -8.93
CA ASP A 207 -3.38 -22.78 -9.65
C ASP A 207 -2.08 -22.44 -10.43
N PRO A 208 -1.13 -23.37 -10.59
CA PRO A 208 0.08 -23.14 -11.36
C PRO A 208 -0.17 -22.67 -12.81
N SER A 209 -1.28 -23.05 -13.44
CA SER A 209 -1.64 -22.59 -14.79
C SER A 209 -1.87 -21.07 -14.90
N ASP A 210 -2.18 -20.42 -13.78
CA ASP A 210 -2.41 -18.97 -13.68
C ASP A 210 -1.11 -18.18 -13.40
N ILE A 211 0.08 -18.81 -13.42
CA ILE A 211 1.32 -18.16 -12.96
C ILE A 211 1.63 -16.86 -13.70
N GLY A 212 1.41 -16.80 -15.02
CA GLY A 212 1.60 -15.59 -15.80
C GLY A 212 0.72 -14.44 -15.33
N ALA A 213 -0.57 -14.72 -15.06
CA ALA A 213 -1.50 -13.72 -14.56
C ALA A 213 -1.13 -13.24 -13.15
N VAL A 214 -0.61 -14.13 -12.30
CA VAL A 214 -0.14 -13.78 -10.96
C VAL A 214 1.11 -12.89 -11.05
N ILE A 215 2.09 -13.23 -11.88
CA ILE A 215 3.27 -12.38 -12.10
C ILE A 215 2.84 -10.98 -12.58
N ASP A 216 1.94 -10.92 -13.56
CA ASP A 216 1.44 -9.65 -14.11
C ASP A 216 0.70 -8.82 -13.04
N GLU A 217 -0.12 -9.45 -12.19
CA GLU A 217 -0.81 -8.79 -11.08
C GLU A 217 0.20 -8.21 -10.07
N TYR A 218 1.22 -8.97 -9.67
CA TYR A 218 2.26 -8.47 -8.78
C TYR A 218 3.07 -7.32 -9.41
N ALA A 219 3.35 -7.38 -10.72
CA ALA A 219 4.00 -6.30 -11.45
C ALA A 219 3.17 -5.00 -11.43
N VAL A 220 1.85 -5.08 -11.57
CA VAL A 220 0.93 -3.93 -11.42
C VAL A 220 1.04 -3.26 -10.04
N HIS A 221 1.37 -4.02 -9.00
CA HIS A 221 1.61 -3.51 -7.65
C HIS A 221 3.04 -2.98 -7.42
N GLY A 222 3.89 -3.00 -8.44
CA GLY A 222 5.31 -2.62 -8.36
C GLY A 222 6.18 -3.69 -7.70
N VAL A 223 5.70 -4.94 -7.70
CA VAL A 223 6.43 -6.12 -7.22
C VAL A 223 6.86 -6.94 -8.43
N GLU A 224 8.03 -6.64 -8.97
CA GLU A 224 8.70 -7.49 -9.97
C GLU A 224 9.10 -8.82 -9.30
N VAL A 225 8.76 -9.93 -9.95
CA VAL A 225 9.11 -11.28 -9.51
C VAL A 225 10.44 -11.62 -10.19
N ASP A 226 11.48 -11.84 -9.39
CA ASP A 226 12.83 -12.09 -9.89
C ASP A 226 13.01 -13.55 -10.30
N GLU A 227 12.39 -14.49 -9.58
CA GLU A 227 12.57 -15.93 -9.80
C GLU A 227 11.31 -16.73 -9.42
N VAL A 228 11.15 -17.91 -10.00
CA VAL A 228 10.13 -18.90 -9.61
C VAL A 228 10.81 -20.16 -9.08
N TRP A 229 10.42 -20.60 -7.88
CA TRP A 229 10.95 -21.82 -7.27
C TRP A 229 9.95 -22.96 -7.38
N ARG A 230 10.38 -24.08 -7.96
CA ARG A 230 9.59 -25.29 -8.15
C ARG A 230 9.92 -26.33 -7.07
N ALA A 231 8.88 -26.94 -6.49
CA ALA A 231 9.03 -28.09 -5.61
C ALA A 231 9.58 -29.34 -6.35
N GLU A 232 10.36 -30.16 -5.65
CA GLU A 232 10.99 -31.36 -6.21
C GLU A 232 10.01 -32.50 -6.44
N ASP A 233 8.96 -32.62 -5.62
CA ASP A 233 7.98 -33.70 -5.77
C ASP A 233 7.03 -33.44 -6.94
N MET A 234 7.35 -34.09 -8.07
CA MET A 234 6.60 -34.02 -9.34
C MET A 234 5.31 -34.84 -9.36
N THR A 235 4.94 -35.51 -8.26
CA THR A 235 3.69 -36.28 -8.23
C THR A 235 2.43 -35.41 -8.38
N PHE A 236 2.54 -34.08 -8.26
CA PHE A 236 1.42 -33.15 -8.26
C PHE A 236 1.43 -32.11 -9.38
N LEU A 237 2.48 -32.05 -10.22
CA LEU A 237 2.52 -31.23 -11.44
C LEU A 237 2.61 -32.15 -12.67
N PRO A 238 1.50 -32.33 -13.43
CA PRO A 238 1.53 -33.00 -14.73
C PRO A 238 2.55 -32.33 -15.67
N ALA A 239 3.20 -33.11 -16.53
CA ALA A 239 4.21 -32.60 -17.47
C ALA A 239 3.67 -31.45 -18.35
N ASP A 240 2.41 -31.52 -18.75
CA ASP A 240 1.74 -30.50 -19.57
C ASP A 240 1.56 -29.17 -18.81
N LEU A 241 1.29 -29.25 -17.51
CA LEU A 241 1.14 -28.07 -16.65
C LEU A 241 2.50 -27.41 -16.40
N LEU A 242 3.54 -28.21 -16.20
CA LEU A 242 4.90 -27.72 -16.06
C LEU A 242 5.38 -27.00 -17.33
N ALA A 243 5.15 -27.59 -18.51
CA ALA A 243 5.47 -26.95 -19.79
C ALA A 243 4.74 -25.60 -19.97
N THR A 244 3.50 -25.51 -19.50
CA THR A 244 2.72 -24.27 -19.49
C THR A 244 3.34 -23.22 -18.56
N VAL A 245 3.72 -23.60 -17.34
CA VAL A 245 4.39 -22.74 -16.36
C VAL A 245 5.73 -22.23 -16.92
N GLU A 246 6.54 -23.12 -17.49
CA GLU A 246 7.83 -22.79 -18.09
C GLU A 246 7.70 -21.83 -19.27
N ALA A 247 6.75 -22.08 -20.18
CA ALA A 247 6.48 -21.17 -21.29
C ALA A 247 6.01 -19.78 -20.82
N GLN A 248 5.13 -19.71 -19.82
CA GLN A 248 4.63 -18.45 -19.28
C GLN A 248 5.70 -17.63 -18.54
N CYS A 249 6.63 -18.30 -17.84
CA CYS A 249 7.76 -17.64 -17.17
C CYS A 249 8.82 -17.18 -18.17
N ALA A 250 9.14 -18.02 -19.17
CA ALA A 250 10.08 -17.68 -20.24
C ALA A 250 9.62 -16.47 -21.05
N ALA A 251 8.32 -16.37 -21.36
CA ALA A 251 7.73 -15.21 -22.03
C ALA A 251 7.88 -13.89 -21.25
N ARG A 252 8.12 -13.96 -19.93
CA ARG A 252 8.29 -12.82 -19.02
C ARG A 252 9.73 -12.63 -18.56
N GLY A 253 10.66 -13.45 -19.05
CA GLY A 253 12.07 -13.40 -18.64
C GLY A 253 12.33 -13.82 -17.19
N VAL A 254 11.39 -14.52 -16.55
CA VAL A 254 11.52 -14.97 -15.15
C VAL A 254 12.11 -16.39 -15.13
N PRO A 255 13.33 -16.60 -14.59
CA PRO A 255 13.92 -17.92 -14.50
C PRO A 255 13.18 -18.81 -13.50
N ILE A 256 13.12 -20.11 -13.81
CA ILE A 256 12.59 -21.14 -12.92
C ILE A 256 13.75 -21.96 -12.39
N HIS A 257 13.77 -22.19 -11.09
CA HIS A 257 14.75 -23.01 -10.39
C HIS A 257 14.05 -24.08 -9.56
N CYS A 258 14.66 -25.25 -9.39
CA CYS A 258 14.24 -26.16 -8.34
C CYS A 258 14.57 -25.55 -6.97
N ILE A 259 13.76 -25.77 -5.94
CA ILE A 259 14.02 -25.22 -4.60
C ILE A 259 15.43 -25.59 -4.09
N THR A 260 15.92 -26.79 -4.41
CA THR A 260 17.27 -27.25 -4.03
C THR A 260 18.39 -26.52 -4.76
N GLU A 261 18.18 -26.17 -6.03
CA GLU A 261 19.09 -25.35 -6.83
C GLU A 261 19.08 -23.90 -6.33
N ALA A 262 17.90 -23.33 -6.11
CA ALA A 262 17.72 -21.96 -5.64
C ALA A 262 18.33 -21.70 -4.26
N TRP A 263 18.35 -22.72 -3.42
CA TRP A 263 18.98 -22.70 -2.11
C TRP A 263 20.49 -22.95 -2.12
N ASN A 264 21.08 -23.14 -3.30
CA ASN A 264 22.51 -23.35 -3.47
C ASN A 264 23.04 -24.59 -2.72
N PHE A 265 22.25 -25.69 -2.64
CA PHE A 265 22.79 -26.99 -2.20
C PHE A 265 23.87 -27.51 -3.17
N ILE A 266 23.87 -27.02 -4.41
CA ILE A 266 24.98 -27.07 -5.37
C ILE A 266 25.24 -25.62 -5.77
N ALA A 267 26.48 -25.16 -5.63
CA ALA A 267 26.83 -23.75 -5.82
C ALA A 267 26.67 -23.32 -7.28
N ALA A 268 25.68 -22.47 -7.57
CA ALA A 268 25.65 -21.63 -8.75
C ALA A 268 26.43 -20.32 -8.49
N PRO A 269 27.16 -19.81 -9.49
CA PRO A 269 27.85 -18.53 -9.36
C PRO A 269 26.81 -17.42 -9.15
N PRO A 270 27.10 -16.41 -8.31
CA PRO A 270 26.18 -15.33 -8.06
C PRO A 270 25.87 -14.62 -9.39
N ALA A 271 24.58 -14.58 -9.76
CA ALA A 271 24.09 -13.67 -10.78
C ALA A 271 24.55 -12.27 -10.41
N ALA A 272 25.20 -11.59 -11.36
CA ALA A 272 25.72 -10.25 -11.18
C ALA A 272 24.56 -9.36 -10.71
N ALA A 273 24.58 -8.98 -9.43
CA ALA A 273 23.78 -7.87 -8.95
C ALA A 273 24.16 -6.70 -9.85
N GLN A 274 23.18 -6.19 -10.60
CA GLN A 274 23.39 -4.97 -11.35
C GLN A 274 23.50 -3.88 -10.28
N GLU A 275 24.73 -3.55 -9.91
CA GLU A 275 25.00 -2.42 -9.04
C GLU A 275 24.28 -1.23 -9.68
N LEU A 276 23.23 -0.73 -9.02
CA LEU A 276 22.73 0.61 -9.23
C LEU A 276 23.94 1.50 -8.92
N GLY A 277 24.73 1.80 -9.96
CA GLY A 277 25.91 2.62 -9.86
C GLY A 277 25.57 3.88 -9.08
N ALA A 278 26.49 4.34 -8.23
CA ALA A 278 26.30 5.47 -7.34
C ALA A 278 25.50 6.57 -8.07
N ILE A 279 24.23 6.71 -7.69
CA ILE A 279 23.30 7.59 -8.38
C ILE A 279 23.84 9.01 -8.22
N GLU A 280 24.28 9.64 -9.31
CA GLU A 280 24.76 11.02 -9.28
C GLU A 280 23.59 11.93 -8.88
N THR A 281 23.63 12.44 -7.65
CA THR A 281 22.58 13.27 -7.09
C THR A 281 22.96 14.75 -7.19
N PHE A 282 21.96 15.60 -7.38
CA PHE A 282 22.15 17.04 -7.36
C PHE A 282 22.52 17.55 -5.96
N GLU A 283 23.41 18.54 -5.92
CA GLU A 283 23.58 19.38 -4.74
C GLU A 283 22.25 20.10 -4.46
N THR A 284 21.68 19.82 -3.29
CA THR A 284 20.37 20.35 -2.90
C THR A 284 20.53 21.63 -2.05
N PRO A 285 19.72 22.67 -2.28
CA PRO A 285 19.69 23.86 -1.44
C PRO A 285 19.49 23.53 0.05
N ALA A 286 20.11 24.31 0.94
CA ALA A 286 19.94 24.18 2.40
C ALA A 286 18.47 24.28 2.85
N TYR A 287 17.62 24.93 2.03
CA TYR A 287 16.17 24.98 2.18
C TYR A 287 15.54 23.61 2.45
N PHE A 288 15.99 22.54 1.78
CA PHE A 288 15.40 21.20 1.93
C PHE A 288 15.55 20.63 3.35
N LYS A 289 16.54 21.09 4.13
CA LYS A 289 16.69 20.71 5.55
C LYS A 289 15.60 21.36 6.41
N ALA A 290 15.38 22.67 6.25
CA ALA A 290 14.33 23.40 6.97
C ALA A 290 12.92 22.97 6.50
N LYS A 291 12.76 22.74 5.19
CA LYS A 291 11.52 22.24 4.57
C LYS A 291 11.01 20.98 5.23
N ARG A 292 11.89 20.08 5.71
CA ARG A 292 11.47 18.86 6.38
C ARG A 292 10.63 19.12 7.63
N VAL A 293 10.98 20.12 8.43
CA VAL A 293 10.22 20.48 9.63
C VAL A 293 8.85 21.03 9.23
N ILE A 294 8.83 21.91 8.22
CA ILE A 294 7.60 22.48 7.66
C ILE A 294 6.67 21.38 7.17
N ASP A 295 7.18 20.43 6.37
CA ASP A 295 6.40 19.33 5.82
C ASP A 295 5.79 18.45 6.93
N ILE A 296 6.52 18.14 8.01
CA ILE A 296 5.99 17.33 9.13
C ILE A 296 4.88 18.10 9.84
N CYS A 297 5.10 19.36 10.20
CA CYS A 297 4.13 20.18 10.90
C CYS A 297 2.86 20.38 10.06
N ALA A 298 3.01 20.76 8.80
CA ALA A 298 1.90 20.99 7.88
C ALA A 298 1.17 19.68 7.55
N ALA A 299 1.86 18.57 7.28
CA ALA A 299 1.20 17.28 7.02
C ALA A 299 0.47 16.74 8.24
N SER A 300 1.01 16.93 9.45
CA SER A 300 0.33 16.54 10.69
C SER A 300 -0.94 17.35 10.91
N LEU A 301 -0.87 18.68 10.71
CA LEU A 301 -2.04 19.56 10.80
C LEU A 301 -3.10 19.20 9.75
N LEU A 302 -2.68 19.01 8.49
CA LEU A 302 -3.57 18.61 7.40
C LEU A 302 -4.19 17.25 7.65
N LEU A 303 -3.44 16.28 8.19
CA LEU A 303 -3.95 14.96 8.50
C LEU A 303 -5.03 15.03 9.59
N VAL A 304 -4.80 15.80 10.66
CA VAL A 304 -5.80 16.00 11.73
C VAL A 304 -7.04 16.71 11.18
N ALA A 305 -6.86 17.78 10.39
CA ALA A 305 -7.97 18.53 9.81
C ALA A 305 -8.77 17.69 8.79
N ALA A 306 -8.10 16.89 7.98
CA ALA A 306 -8.71 16.02 6.98
C ALA A 306 -9.22 14.69 7.57
N PHE A 307 -8.94 14.38 8.84
CA PHE A 307 -9.27 13.07 9.43
C PHE A 307 -10.77 12.74 9.39
N PRO A 308 -11.72 13.65 9.73
CA PRO A 308 -13.14 13.36 9.61
C PRO A 308 -13.55 13.04 8.17
N LEU A 309 -13.04 13.81 7.20
CA LEU A 309 -13.29 13.58 5.78
C LEU A 309 -12.67 12.26 5.31
N ALA A 310 -11.47 11.91 5.78
CA ALA A 310 -10.80 10.66 5.47
C ALA A 310 -11.62 9.45 5.93
N ILE A 311 -12.27 9.53 7.11
CA ILE A 311 -13.20 8.49 7.59
C ILE A 311 -14.42 8.39 6.67
N CYS A 312 -15.02 9.52 6.29
CA CYS A 312 -16.15 9.51 5.35
C CYS A 312 -15.78 8.88 4.01
N VAL A 313 -14.62 9.26 3.44
CA VAL A 313 -14.11 8.68 2.18
C VAL A 313 -13.84 7.18 2.36
N ALA A 314 -13.20 6.77 3.46
CA ALA A 314 -12.96 5.35 3.75
C ALA A 314 -14.25 4.53 3.82
N TYR A 315 -15.32 5.08 4.41
CA TYR A 315 -16.63 4.44 4.48
C TYR A 315 -17.30 4.35 3.10
N VAL A 316 -17.26 5.42 2.32
CA VAL A 316 -17.76 5.45 0.95
C VAL A 316 -17.03 4.44 0.07
N VAL A 317 -15.71 4.37 0.17
CA VAL A 317 -14.86 3.38 -0.52
C VAL A 317 -15.24 1.96 -0.10
N PHE A 318 -15.43 1.73 1.20
CA PHE A 318 -15.84 0.42 1.71
C PHE A 318 -17.18 -0.05 1.14
N ILE A 319 -18.16 0.86 0.99
CA ILE A 319 -19.46 0.54 0.38
C ILE A 319 -19.33 0.32 -1.13
N ASP A 320 -18.53 1.14 -1.82
CA ASP A 320 -18.48 1.16 -3.29
C ASP A 320 -17.61 0.05 -3.91
N VAL A 321 -16.42 -0.17 -3.36
CA VAL A 321 -15.41 -1.12 -3.87
C VAL A 321 -15.05 -2.24 -2.89
N GLY A 322 -15.44 -2.13 -1.62
CA GLY A 322 -15.21 -3.17 -0.61
C GLY A 322 -13.82 -3.13 0.02
N ALA A 323 -13.51 -4.17 0.81
CA ALA A 323 -12.20 -4.34 1.41
C ALA A 323 -11.20 -4.97 0.40
N PRO A 324 -9.89 -4.61 0.47
CA PRO A 324 -9.29 -3.59 1.33
C PRO A 324 -9.62 -2.15 0.91
N ILE A 325 -9.78 -1.27 1.90
CA ILE A 325 -10.09 0.16 1.70
C ILE A 325 -8.87 0.93 1.18
N LEU A 326 -7.67 0.56 1.64
CA LEU A 326 -6.42 1.16 1.20
C LEU A 326 -5.79 0.34 0.07
N PHE A 327 -5.37 1.06 -0.95
CA PHE A 327 -4.50 0.58 -2.00
C PHE A 327 -3.06 1.03 -1.71
N TRP A 328 -2.09 0.22 -2.08
CA TRP A 328 -0.68 0.54 -1.90
C TRP A 328 0.14 0.17 -3.13
N GLN A 329 1.19 0.93 -3.41
CA GLN A 329 2.14 0.70 -4.51
C GLN A 329 3.57 0.95 -4.04
N GLN A 330 4.53 0.16 -4.52
CA GLN A 330 5.93 0.47 -4.31
C GLN A 330 6.40 1.57 -5.28
N ARG A 331 7.09 2.58 -4.75
CA ARG A 331 7.66 3.70 -5.52
C ARG A 331 9.11 3.93 -5.13
N ILE A 332 9.84 4.63 -5.99
CA ILE A 332 11.22 5.05 -5.71
C ILE A 332 11.20 6.45 -5.06
N GLY A 333 11.86 6.58 -3.93
CA GLY A 333 11.99 7.80 -3.14
C GLY A 333 13.39 8.39 -3.19
N LYS A 334 13.70 9.23 -2.20
CA LYS A 334 15.00 9.91 -2.12
C LYS A 334 16.16 8.89 -2.14
N ASN A 335 17.22 9.19 -2.88
CA ASN A 335 18.42 8.38 -3.06
C ASN A 335 18.14 6.95 -3.57
N GLY A 336 17.05 6.75 -4.31
CA GLY A 336 16.69 5.42 -4.82
C GLY A 336 15.95 4.52 -3.84
N GLN A 337 15.68 4.98 -2.61
CA GLN A 337 15.05 4.13 -1.59
C GLN A 337 13.60 3.79 -1.97
N LYS A 338 13.29 2.48 -2.03
CA LYS A 338 11.95 1.96 -2.30
C LYS A 338 11.03 2.22 -1.09
N PHE A 339 9.81 2.71 -1.32
CA PHE A 339 8.80 2.92 -0.27
C PHE A 339 7.38 2.59 -0.73
N LEU A 340 6.45 2.42 0.22
CA LEU A 340 5.04 2.12 -0.07
C LEU A 340 4.22 3.41 -0.08
N LEU A 341 3.70 3.77 -1.25
CA LEU A 341 2.73 4.85 -1.43
C LEU A 341 1.33 4.34 -1.05
N TYR A 342 0.63 5.04 -0.16
CA TYR A 342 -0.74 4.68 0.25
C TYR A 342 -1.79 5.56 -0.42
N LYS A 343 -2.90 4.96 -0.86
CA LYS A 343 -4.08 5.66 -1.39
C LYS A 343 -5.36 4.98 -0.94
N PHE A 344 -6.50 5.67 -1.05
CA PHE A 344 -7.77 4.97 -1.02
C PHE A 344 -7.99 4.21 -2.33
N ARG A 345 -8.56 3.01 -2.22
CA ARG A 345 -8.90 2.17 -3.36
C ARG A 345 -10.08 2.79 -4.12
N THR A 346 -9.94 2.96 -5.43
CA THR A 346 -11.03 3.45 -6.31
C THR A 346 -11.44 2.46 -7.37
N TYR A 347 -10.64 1.41 -7.59
CA TYR A 347 -10.91 0.36 -8.58
C TYR A 347 -11.46 -0.91 -7.91
N ARG A 348 -12.47 -1.51 -8.56
CA ARG A 348 -12.97 -2.86 -8.26
C ARG A 348 -11.90 -3.89 -8.59
N ALA A 349 -12.10 -5.11 -8.07
CA ALA A 349 -11.22 -6.23 -8.34
C ALA A 349 -11.05 -6.44 -9.86
N PRO A 350 -9.85 -6.81 -10.32
CA PRO A 350 -9.60 -7.11 -11.74
C PRO A 350 -10.32 -8.37 -12.22
N PHE A 351 -10.84 -9.20 -11.31
CA PHE A 351 -11.57 -10.42 -11.62
C PHE A 351 -12.92 -10.47 -10.89
N ASP A 352 -13.90 -11.13 -11.50
CA ASP A 352 -15.20 -11.41 -10.89
C ASP A 352 -15.15 -12.60 -9.91
N ASP A 353 -16.26 -12.88 -9.23
CA ASP A 353 -16.39 -13.99 -8.27
C ASP A 353 -16.17 -15.38 -8.91
N LYS A 354 -16.15 -15.46 -10.24
CA LYS A 354 -15.89 -16.67 -11.03
C LYS A 354 -14.47 -16.70 -11.60
N GLY A 355 -13.63 -15.72 -11.27
CA GLY A 355 -12.25 -15.62 -11.71
C GLY A 355 -12.07 -15.09 -13.13
N ARG A 356 -13.11 -14.53 -13.76
CA ARG A 356 -13.01 -13.97 -15.12
C ARG A 356 -12.55 -12.51 -15.06
N PRO A 357 -11.70 -12.05 -16.01
CA PRO A 357 -11.27 -10.66 -16.06
C PRO A 357 -12.48 -9.71 -16.15
N ALA A 358 -12.51 -8.70 -15.29
CA ALA A 358 -13.50 -7.64 -15.34
C ALA A 358 -13.09 -6.61 -16.42
N PRO A 359 -14.00 -6.19 -17.31
CA PRO A 359 -13.71 -5.15 -18.30
C PRO A 359 -13.20 -3.87 -17.62
N GLU A 360 -12.17 -3.25 -18.18
CA GLU A 360 -11.48 -2.12 -17.56
C GLU A 360 -12.42 -0.94 -17.28
N GLU A 361 -13.34 -0.68 -18.19
CA GLU A 361 -14.34 0.38 -18.11
C GLU A 361 -15.33 0.18 -16.96
N GLN A 362 -15.50 -1.07 -16.51
CA GLN A 362 -16.39 -1.44 -15.41
C GLN A 362 -15.67 -1.49 -14.06
N ARG A 363 -14.33 -1.42 -14.04
CA ARG A 363 -13.53 -1.47 -12.81
C ARG A 363 -13.51 -0.14 -12.06
N LEU A 364 -13.64 0.99 -12.74
CA LEU A 364 -13.74 2.31 -12.10
C LEU A 364 -15.21 2.70 -11.89
N SER A 365 -15.66 2.72 -10.64
CA SER A 365 -17.03 3.14 -10.31
C SER A 365 -17.24 4.65 -10.50
N ARG A 366 -18.50 5.09 -10.54
CA ARG A 366 -18.85 6.53 -10.59
C ARG A 366 -18.34 7.27 -9.35
N ILE A 367 -18.44 6.64 -8.18
CA ILE A 367 -17.97 7.19 -6.91
C ILE A 367 -16.43 7.25 -6.91
N GLY A 368 -15.75 6.17 -7.31
CA GLY A 368 -14.31 6.11 -7.46
C GLY A 368 -13.77 7.19 -8.41
N ARG A 369 -14.51 7.51 -9.48
CA ARG A 369 -14.19 8.62 -10.38
C ARG A 369 -14.23 9.97 -9.68
N ILE A 370 -15.25 10.22 -8.85
CA ILE A 370 -15.38 11.46 -8.07
C ILE A 370 -14.27 11.57 -7.01
N ILE A 371 -13.98 10.48 -6.30
CA ILE A 371 -12.91 10.45 -5.28
C ILE A 371 -11.56 10.77 -5.94
N ARG A 372 -11.29 10.22 -7.13
CA ARG A 372 -10.05 10.46 -7.87
C ARG A 372 -9.98 11.86 -8.47
N SER A 373 -11.07 12.38 -9.04
CA SER A 373 -11.10 13.74 -9.62
C SER A 373 -10.93 14.83 -8.56
N SER A 374 -11.44 14.58 -7.34
CA SER A 374 -11.24 15.44 -6.17
C SER A 374 -9.93 15.20 -5.41
N ARG A 375 -9.11 14.24 -5.87
CA ARG A 375 -7.85 13.79 -5.24
C ARG A 375 -7.99 13.36 -3.77
N LEU A 376 -9.20 13.01 -3.35
CA LEU A 376 -9.47 12.52 -1.99
C LEU A 376 -8.81 11.17 -1.75
N ASP A 377 -8.51 10.41 -2.80
CA ASP A 377 -7.75 9.15 -2.73
C ASP A 377 -6.30 9.33 -2.26
N GLU A 378 -5.74 10.54 -2.38
CA GLU A 378 -4.34 10.82 -2.02
C GLU A 378 -4.16 11.23 -0.53
N ILE A 379 -5.24 11.41 0.24
CA ILE A 379 -5.17 11.75 1.68
C ILE A 379 -4.26 10.79 2.49
N PRO A 380 -4.30 9.45 2.29
CA PRO A 380 -3.41 8.53 3.01
C PRO A 380 -1.90 8.80 2.78
N GLN A 381 -1.51 9.50 1.71
CA GLN A 381 -0.12 9.87 1.44
C GLN A 381 0.44 10.86 2.46
N LEU A 382 -0.41 11.59 3.21
CA LEU A 382 0.04 12.46 4.30
C LEU A 382 0.82 11.66 5.36
N TYR A 383 0.48 10.39 5.56
CA TYR A 383 1.26 9.49 6.40
C TYR A 383 2.67 9.27 5.85
N ASN A 384 2.84 9.11 4.52
CA ASN A 384 4.16 8.97 3.90
C ASN A 384 5.02 10.22 4.06
N VAL A 385 4.40 11.40 4.10
CA VAL A 385 5.09 12.66 4.42
C VAL A 385 5.59 12.65 5.85
N ILE A 386 4.71 12.33 6.82
CA ILE A 386 5.10 12.27 8.24
C ILE A 386 6.20 11.22 8.45
N ALA A 387 6.06 10.03 7.84
CA ALA A 387 7.02 8.93 7.90
C ALA A 387 8.38 9.24 7.23
N GLY A 388 8.50 10.34 6.49
CA GLY A 388 9.77 10.79 5.91
C GLY A 388 10.14 10.17 4.58
N GLN A 389 9.20 9.46 3.96
CA GLN A 389 9.33 8.88 2.63
C GLN A 389 8.98 9.93 1.55
N MET A 390 8.07 10.85 1.87
CA MET A 390 7.61 11.92 0.97
C MET A 390 7.76 13.31 1.60
N SER A 391 7.54 14.32 0.77
CA SER A 391 7.36 15.75 1.06
C SER A 391 5.93 16.15 0.66
N LEU A 392 5.40 17.26 1.17
CA LEU A 392 4.16 17.83 0.62
C LEU A 392 4.38 18.31 -0.82
N ILE A 393 5.54 18.91 -1.08
CA ILE A 393 5.89 19.53 -2.38
C ILE A 393 7.20 18.94 -2.89
N GLY A 394 7.18 18.42 -4.11
CA GLY A 394 8.33 17.79 -4.75
C GLY A 394 7.97 17.03 -6.02
N PRO A 395 8.97 16.42 -6.69
CA PRO A 395 8.74 15.59 -7.86
C PRO A 395 7.78 14.44 -7.57
N ARG A 396 6.88 14.10 -8.49
CA ARG A 396 5.91 13.00 -8.27
C ARG A 396 6.64 11.65 -8.20
N PRO A 397 6.36 10.76 -7.22
CA PRO A 397 7.01 9.45 -7.17
C PRO A 397 6.59 8.58 -8.37
N LEU A 398 7.54 8.14 -9.19
CA LEU A 398 7.31 7.28 -10.34
C LEU A 398 7.49 5.79 -10.00
N LEU A 399 6.95 4.90 -10.84
CA LEU A 399 7.24 3.47 -10.74
C LEU A 399 8.72 3.24 -11.07
N PRO A 400 9.31 2.10 -10.64
CA PRO A 400 10.67 1.74 -11.04
C PRO A 400 10.87 1.74 -12.56
N GLN A 401 9.92 1.16 -13.31
CA GLN A 401 9.95 1.09 -14.78
C GLN A 401 9.74 2.43 -15.51
N ASP A 402 9.16 3.43 -14.84
CA ASP A 402 8.84 4.74 -15.44
C ASP A 402 9.95 5.78 -15.19
N GLN A 403 11.07 5.38 -14.59
CA GLN A 403 12.17 6.30 -14.31
C GLN A 403 12.82 6.77 -15.62
N PRO A 404 13.24 8.05 -15.70
CA PRO A 404 14.04 8.51 -16.83
C PRO A 404 15.40 7.81 -16.85
N GLU A 405 16.08 7.85 -18.00
CA GLU A 405 17.40 7.23 -18.20
C GLU A 405 18.42 7.65 -17.13
N ASP A 406 18.39 8.92 -16.70
CA ASP A 406 19.15 9.43 -15.56
C ASP A 406 18.19 9.90 -14.44
N PRO A 407 17.86 9.02 -13.47
CA PRO A 407 16.95 9.36 -12.39
C PRO A 407 17.62 10.15 -11.27
N GLY A 408 18.96 10.21 -11.22
CA GLY A 408 19.68 10.67 -10.04
C GLY A 408 19.40 12.10 -9.60
N PRO A 409 19.38 13.07 -10.53
CA PRO A 409 19.00 14.44 -10.22
C PRO A 409 17.63 14.54 -9.55
N ARG A 410 16.65 13.76 -10.02
CA ARG A 410 15.27 13.76 -9.53
C ARG A 410 15.12 13.09 -8.16
N LEU A 411 15.91 12.04 -7.92
CA LEU A 411 15.93 11.29 -6.66
C LEU A 411 16.76 11.97 -5.55
N SER A 412 17.37 13.13 -5.81
CA SER A 412 18.13 13.90 -4.81
C SER A 412 17.27 14.44 -3.65
N VAL A 413 15.96 14.58 -3.87
CA VAL A 413 14.99 15.10 -2.88
C VAL A 413 13.88 14.09 -2.60
N ARG A 414 13.12 14.31 -1.53
CA ARG A 414 11.93 13.50 -1.27
C ARG A 414 10.86 13.80 -2.32
N PRO A 415 10.21 12.78 -2.89
CA PRO A 415 9.10 13.00 -3.81
C PRO A 415 7.93 13.70 -3.10
N GLY A 416 7.13 14.45 -3.86
CA GLY A 416 6.03 15.28 -3.39
C GLY A 416 4.65 14.65 -3.61
N VAL A 417 3.70 15.00 -2.74
CA VAL A 417 2.26 14.80 -2.99
C VAL A 417 1.83 15.67 -4.19
N THR A 418 2.18 16.96 -4.14
CA THR A 418 2.06 17.90 -5.26
C THR A 418 3.45 18.44 -5.65
N GLY A 419 3.53 19.23 -6.71
CA GLY A 419 4.81 19.73 -7.23
C GLY A 419 4.65 20.67 -8.42
N TRP A 420 5.77 21.23 -8.86
CA TRP A 420 5.81 22.22 -9.94
C TRP A 420 5.27 21.68 -11.26
N ALA A 421 5.58 20.42 -11.60
CA ALA A 421 5.04 19.80 -12.79
C ALA A 421 3.53 19.53 -12.69
N GLN A 422 3.04 19.18 -11.50
CA GLN A 422 1.62 18.91 -11.25
C GLN A 422 0.74 20.14 -11.49
N ILE A 423 1.22 21.35 -11.15
CA ILE A 423 0.43 22.59 -11.32
C ILE A 423 0.59 23.25 -12.70
N ASN A 424 1.64 22.93 -13.46
CA ASN A 424 1.93 23.56 -14.75
C ASN A 424 1.53 22.72 -15.97
N GLY A 425 0.87 21.59 -15.76
CA GLY A 425 0.37 20.75 -16.84
C GLY A 425 -0.03 19.35 -16.41
N GLY A 426 0.45 18.85 -15.28
CA GLY A 426 -0.05 17.60 -14.68
C GLY A 426 0.07 16.40 -15.63
N ALA A 427 -1.06 15.88 -16.09
CA ALA A 427 -1.17 14.79 -17.06
C ALA A 427 -1.04 15.24 -18.53
N ILE A 428 -1.11 16.55 -18.81
CA ILE A 428 -1.07 17.12 -20.17
C ILE A 428 0.37 17.18 -20.73
N VAL A 429 1.36 17.36 -19.86
CA VAL A 429 2.78 17.50 -20.23
C VAL A 429 3.43 16.14 -20.52
N THR A 430 4.38 16.11 -21.46
CA THR A 430 5.11 14.87 -21.78
C THR A 430 6.06 14.44 -20.65
N PRO A 431 6.52 13.18 -20.62
CA PRO A 431 7.49 12.72 -19.62
C PRO A 431 8.75 13.59 -19.56
N GLU A 432 9.26 14.03 -20.71
CA GLU A 432 10.45 14.90 -20.81
C GLU A 432 10.19 16.30 -20.25
N GLU A 433 9.03 16.89 -20.57
CA GLU A 433 8.62 18.20 -20.05
C GLU A 433 8.43 18.15 -18.53
N LYS A 434 7.81 17.08 -18.04
CA LYS A 434 7.60 16.82 -16.62
C LYS A 434 8.92 16.66 -15.89
N ASN A 435 9.87 15.93 -16.46
CA ASN A 435 11.21 15.79 -15.91
C ASN A 435 11.91 17.16 -15.83
N ALA A 436 11.88 17.95 -16.91
CA ALA A 436 12.47 19.30 -16.91
C ALA A 436 11.87 20.21 -15.83
N LEU A 437 10.54 20.17 -15.63
CA LEU A 437 9.84 20.92 -14.57
C LEU A 437 10.24 20.45 -13.16
N ASP A 438 10.34 19.14 -12.94
CA ASP A 438 10.74 18.55 -11.66
C ASP A 438 12.20 18.93 -11.31
N LEU A 439 13.12 18.84 -12.27
CA LEU A 439 14.52 19.21 -12.08
C LEU A 439 14.70 20.72 -11.86
N TRP A 440 13.95 21.54 -12.60
CA TRP A 440 13.94 22.98 -12.39
C TRP A 440 13.51 23.34 -10.97
N TYR A 441 12.45 22.68 -10.46
CA TYR A 441 12.00 22.86 -9.08
C TYR A 441 13.08 22.48 -8.07
N ILE A 442 13.75 21.32 -8.23
CA ILE A 442 14.80 20.87 -7.29
C ILE A 442 15.90 21.92 -7.15
N LYS A 443 16.31 22.52 -8.27
CA LYS A 443 17.38 23.53 -8.27
C LYS A 443 16.95 24.88 -7.68
N HIS A 444 15.69 25.28 -7.87
CA HIS A 444 15.17 26.60 -7.50
C HIS A 444 14.23 26.59 -6.29
N ALA A 445 14.14 25.46 -5.57
CA ALA A 445 13.23 25.29 -4.46
C ALA A 445 13.46 26.34 -3.37
N GLY A 446 12.37 26.97 -2.93
CA GLY A 446 12.36 27.98 -1.88
C GLY A 446 10.94 28.23 -1.38
N PRO A 447 10.78 28.95 -0.26
CA PRO A 447 9.48 29.10 0.40
C PRO A 447 8.44 29.81 -0.47
N ARG A 448 8.87 30.76 -1.30
CA ARG A 448 7.99 31.46 -2.24
C ARG A 448 7.45 30.52 -3.32
N LEU A 449 8.34 29.72 -3.91
CA LEU A 449 7.95 28.76 -4.94
C LEU A 449 7.02 27.68 -4.38
N ASP A 450 7.30 27.21 -3.16
CA ASP A 450 6.41 26.27 -2.46
C ASP A 450 5.02 26.89 -2.22
N LEU A 451 4.94 28.16 -1.82
CA LEU A 451 3.66 28.86 -1.67
C LEU A 451 2.91 28.98 -3.01
N ASP A 452 3.61 29.31 -4.09
CA ASP A 452 3.04 29.35 -5.44
C ASP A 452 2.49 27.97 -5.85
N ILE A 453 3.19 26.88 -5.48
CA ILE A 453 2.72 25.50 -5.72
C ILE A 453 1.50 25.16 -4.86
N VAL A 454 1.44 25.59 -3.59
CA VAL A 454 0.26 25.37 -2.74
C VAL A 454 -0.96 26.05 -3.35
N ILE A 455 -0.85 27.32 -3.72
CA ILE A 455 -1.94 28.09 -4.34
C ILE A 455 -2.34 27.45 -5.68
N GLY A 456 -1.37 27.12 -6.53
CA GLY A 456 -1.60 26.45 -7.80
C GLY A 456 -2.30 25.09 -7.62
N THR A 457 -1.96 24.34 -6.57
CA THR A 457 -2.59 23.06 -6.27
C THR A 457 -4.07 23.23 -5.90
N LEU A 458 -4.41 24.24 -5.10
CA LEU A 458 -5.81 24.57 -4.76
C LEU A 458 -6.61 24.98 -6.00
N LEU A 459 -6.02 25.79 -6.88
CA LEU A 459 -6.66 26.22 -8.13
C LEU A 459 -6.88 25.04 -9.10
N VAL A 460 -5.92 24.13 -9.21
CA VAL A 460 -6.04 22.92 -10.04
C VAL A 460 -7.10 21.97 -9.47
N ALA A 461 -7.18 21.83 -8.13
CA ALA A 461 -8.19 21.00 -7.49
C ALA A 461 -9.63 21.50 -7.75
N LEU A 462 -9.83 22.82 -7.87
CA LEU A 462 -11.14 23.43 -8.13
C LEU A 462 -11.47 23.59 -9.63
N GLY A 463 -10.46 23.89 -10.45
CA GLY A 463 -10.63 24.31 -11.84
C GLY A 463 -10.08 23.35 -12.90
N GLY A 464 -9.58 22.18 -12.47
CA GLY A 464 -8.96 21.18 -13.36
C GLY A 464 -7.52 21.53 -13.77
N GLU A 465 -6.86 20.57 -14.41
CA GLU A 465 -5.49 20.74 -14.91
C GLU A 465 -5.46 21.63 -16.15
N LYS A 466 -4.50 22.56 -16.20
CA LYS A 466 -4.31 23.48 -17.32
C LYS A 466 -2.84 23.52 -17.72
N LEU A 467 -2.57 23.56 -19.02
CA LEU A 467 -1.22 23.66 -19.53
C LEU A 467 -0.68 25.07 -19.38
N ASN A 468 0.40 25.24 -18.61
CA ASN A 468 1.13 26.50 -18.54
C ASN A 468 2.31 26.47 -19.50
N GLY A 469 2.03 26.76 -20.78
CA GLY A 469 3.05 26.71 -21.85
C GLY A 469 4.29 27.58 -21.57
N ARG A 470 4.14 28.71 -20.87
CA ARG A 470 5.28 29.57 -20.51
C ARG A 470 6.21 28.90 -19.50
N ALA A 471 5.66 28.26 -18.47
CA ALA A 471 6.44 27.55 -17.46
C ALA A 471 7.15 26.33 -18.08
N VAL A 472 6.46 25.59 -18.94
CA VAL A 472 7.02 24.45 -19.68
C VAL A 472 8.16 24.90 -20.60
N GLU A 473 7.95 25.89 -21.45
CA GLU A 473 8.99 26.43 -22.35
C GLU A 473 10.20 26.97 -21.58
N HIS A 474 9.97 27.60 -20.42
CA HIS A 474 11.03 28.08 -19.56
C HIS A 474 11.85 26.92 -18.98
N ALA A 475 11.20 25.90 -18.42
CA ALA A 475 11.87 24.74 -17.85
C ALA A 475 12.66 23.94 -18.90
N ILE A 476 12.13 23.75 -20.10
CA ILE A 476 12.84 23.07 -21.20
C ILE A 476 14.06 23.87 -21.63
N ARG A 477 13.94 25.21 -21.76
CA ARG A 477 15.09 26.06 -22.13
C ARG A 477 16.18 25.98 -21.08
N TRP A 478 15.81 26.04 -19.80
CA TRP A 478 16.74 25.87 -18.69
C TRP A 478 17.40 24.48 -18.71
N TYR A 479 16.62 23.40 -18.85
CA TYR A 479 17.13 22.04 -18.93
C TYR A 479 18.12 21.87 -20.09
N ARG A 480 17.79 22.39 -21.28
CA ARG A 480 18.72 22.37 -22.41
C ARG A 480 20.00 23.17 -22.12
N GLN A 481 19.94 24.31 -21.45
CA GLN A 481 21.15 25.08 -21.14
C GLN A 481 22.04 24.36 -20.12
N GLU A 482 21.45 23.82 -19.06
CA GLU A 482 22.17 23.14 -17.99
C GLU A 482 22.80 21.82 -18.47
N PHE A 483 22.08 21.06 -19.32
CA PHE A 483 22.47 19.71 -19.72
C PHE A 483 22.98 19.59 -21.18
N ALA A 484 22.83 20.60 -22.06
CA ALA A 484 23.45 20.56 -23.40
C ALA A 484 24.98 20.63 -23.36
N VAL A 485 25.58 21.06 -22.24
CA VAL A 485 27.03 20.99 -22.02
C VAL A 485 27.50 19.54 -21.92
N HIS A 486 26.64 18.61 -21.45
CA HIS A 486 26.95 17.16 -21.39
C HIS A 486 26.63 16.41 -22.70
N ALA A 487 25.77 16.95 -23.55
CA ALA A 487 25.48 16.37 -24.87
C ALA A 487 26.58 16.64 -25.90
N ALA A 488 27.39 17.69 -25.71
CA ALA A 488 28.52 17.99 -26.59
C ALA A 488 29.67 16.97 -26.49
N SER A 489 29.75 16.21 -25.38
CA SER A 489 30.72 15.11 -25.21
C SER A 489 30.15 13.73 -25.55
N ARG A 490 28.87 13.64 -25.94
CA ARG A 490 28.21 12.40 -26.38
C ARG A 490 27.44 12.65 -27.68
N ARG A 491 28.16 12.99 -28.76
CA ARG A 491 27.59 12.94 -30.11
C ARG A 491 27.90 11.58 -30.71
N ASP A 492 26.84 10.82 -31.01
CA ASP A 492 26.67 10.05 -32.25
C ASP A 492 25.24 9.52 -32.34
N ALA A 493 24.28 10.39 -32.70
CA ALA A 493 23.04 10.01 -33.41
C ALA A 493 22.35 11.27 -33.98
N PRO A 494 21.93 11.29 -35.26
CA PRO A 494 21.24 12.43 -35.86
C PRO A 494 19.74 12.40 -35.55
N CYS A 495 19.18 13.52 -35.07
CA CYS A 495 17.72 13.71 -34.94
C CYS A 495 17.27 14.94 -35.73
N GLU A 496 16.28 14.74 -36.60
CA GLU A 496 15.68 15.74 -37.48
C GLU A 496 15.01 16.87 -36.68
N ARG A 497 15.16 18.12 -37.15
CA ARG A 497 14.68 19.32 -36.44
C ARG A 497 13.29 19.72 -36.93
N GLU A 498 12.25 19.49 -36.12
CA GLU A 498 10.93 20.11 -36.33
C GLU A 498 10.92 21.60 -35.96
N THR A 499 10.18 22.41 -36.73
CA THR A 499 10.20 23.87 -36.60
C THR A 499 9.22 24.40 -35.53
N PRO A 500 9.47 25.59 -34.94
CA PRO A 500 8.60 26.18 -33.90
C PRO A 500 7.16 26.47 -34.34
N ARG A 501 6.92 26.56 -35.66
CA ARG A 501 5.59 26.82 -36.24
C ARG A 501 4.71 25.56 -36.20
N ASP A 502 5.32 24.39 -36.39
CA ASP A 502 4.64 23.09 -36.35
C ASP A 502 4.21 22.74 -34.91
N ARG A 503 5.04 23.09 -33.92
CA ARG A 503 4.71 22.90 -32.49
C ARG A 503 3.54 23.74 -32.01
N ARG A 504 3.45 25.02 -32.42
CA ARG A 504 2.32 25.88 -32.02
C ARG A 504 0.99 25.39 -32.59
N ARG A 505 1.03 24.78 -33.79
CA ARG A 505 -0.15 24.19 -34.43
C ARG A 505 -0.57 22.89 -33.73
N ALA A 506 0.38 22.03 -33.38
CA ALA A 506 0.13 20.80 -32.61
C ALA A 506 -0.41 21.07 -31.21
N VAL A 507 0.06 22.11 -30.51
CA VAL A 507 -0.43 22.52 -29.18
C VAL A 507 -1.85 23.08 -29.26
N ALA A 508 -2.17 23.89 -30.27
CA ALA A 508 -3.52 24.42 -30.48
C ALA A 508 -4.51 23.31 -30.88
N GLU A 509 -4.11 22.40 -31.76
CA GLU A 509 -4.95 21.27 -32.18
C GLU A 509 -5.17 20.25 -31.04
N ARG A 510 -4.22 20.08 -30.10
CA ARG A 510 -4.41 19.26 -28.89
C ARG A 510 -5.38 19.88 -27.87
N ALA A 511 -5.43 21.21 -27.79
CA ALA A 511 -6.34 21.93 -26.90
C ALA A 511 -7.79 21.91 -27.41
N GLU A 512 -8.00 21.85 -28.74
CA GLU A 512 -9.33 21.91 -29.36
C GLU A 512 -9.97 20.53 -29.65
N ARG A 513 -9.20 19.43 -29.73
CA ARG A 513 -9.73 18.09 -30.09
C ARG A 513 -10.31 17.25 -28.94
N LEU A 514 -10.48 17.79 -27.75
CA LEU A 514 -11.14 17.06 -26.66
C LEU A 514 -12.65 17.36 -26.65
N PRO A 515 -13.53 16.35 -26.81
CA PRO A 515 -14.86 16.44 -26.22
C PRO A 515 -14.68 16.69 -24.72
N ALA A 516 -15.71 17.16 -24.01
CA ALA A 516 -15.74 17.14 -22.56
C ALA A 516 -15.63 15.67 -22.07
N LEU A 517 -14.42 15.12 -22.08
CA LEU A 517 -14.04 13.82 -21.60
C LEU A 517 -13.21 14.08 -20.36
N ASP A 518 -13.88 13.75 -19.25
CA ASP A 518 -13.34 13.30 -17.98
C ASP A 518 -11.81 13.22 -17.92
N ALA A 519 -11.25 13.87 -16.89
CA ALA A 519 -9.88 13.70 -16.44
C ALA A 519 -9.60 12.21 -16.14
N VAL A 520 -9.20 11.48 -17.18
CA VAL A 520 -8.99 10.03 -17.19
C VAL A 520 -7.50 9.75 -17.39
N ALA A 521 -6.98 8.94 -16.47
CA ALA A 521 -5.81 8.08 -16.60
C ALA A 521 -4.46 8.69 -17.01
N MET A 522 -3.62 8.95 -16.00
CA MET A 522 -2.20 8.56 -16.05
C MET A 522 -1.90 7.67 -14.84
N ASP A 523 -2.53 6.49 -14.83
CA ASP A 523 -1.79 5.26 -14.59
C ASP A 523 -1.64 4.65 -16.00
N TYR A 524 -0.42 4.27 -16.38
CA TYR A 524 -0.07 3.86 -17.75
C TYR A 524 -1.06 2.83 -18.32
N PRO A 525 -1.57 3.01 -19.55
CA PRO A 525 -2.29 1.95 -20.22
C PRO A 525 -1.32 0.84 -20.62
N TYR A 526 -1.78 -0.39 -20.43
CA TYR A 526 -1.23 -1.64 -20.93
C TYR A 526 -0.61 -1.48 -22.33
N ARG A 527 0.63 -1.95 -22.54
CA ARG A 527 1.01 -2.41 -23.88
C ARG A 527 0.20 -3.68 -24.13
N ALA A 528 -0.85 -3.56 -24.93
CA ALA A 528 -1.49 -4.72 -25.53
C ALA A 528 -0.42 -5.50 -26.31
N VAL A 529 -0.15 -6.73 -25.89
CA VAL A 529 0.48 -7.71 -26.77
C VAL A 529 -0.55 -8.01 -27.84
N GLU A 530 -0.28 -7.58 -29.07
CA GLU A 530 -1.11 -7.94 -30.21
C GLU A 530 -1.13 -9.48 -30.34
N PRO A 531 -2.30 -10.10 -30.58
CA PRO A 531 -2.36 -11.52 -30.82
C PRO A 531 -1.84 -11.81 -32.23
N SER A 532 -0.70 -12.49 -32.31
CA SER A 532 -0.29 -13.25 -33.51
C SER A 532 -0.64 -14.72 -33.32
#